data_AF-A0A3N5WLX0-F1
#
_entry.id   AF-A0A3N5WLX0-F1
#
_cell.length_a   1.000
_cell.length_b   1.000
_cell.length_c   1.000
_cell.angle_alpha   90.00
_cell.angle_beta   90.00
_cell.angle_gamma   90.00
#
_symmetry.space_group_name_H-M   'P 1'
#
loop_
_entity.id
_entity.type
_entity.pdbx_description
1 polymer ?
#
loop_
_entity_poly.entity_id
_entity_poly.type
_entity_poly.pdbx_seq_one_letter_code
_entity_poly.pdbx_strand_id
1 'polypeptide(L)' 'MSAANTLRILGIDPGLRVTGFGIIEQTGPHLVYVASGC' A
#
# COMPACT_ATOMS: atom_id res chain seq x y z
N MET A 1 8.80 12.48 21.31
CA MET A 1 7.68 12.53 20.34
C MET A 1 7.69 11.19 19.63
N SER A 2 6.68 10.33 19.85
CA SER A 2 6.60 9.08 19.09
C SER A 2 6.34 9.44 17.64
N ALA A 3 7.15 8.94 16.71
CA ALA A 3 6.84 9.01 15.29
C ALA A 3 5.41 8.46 15.11
N ALA A 4 4.60 9.15 14.31
CA ALA A 4 3.28 8.64 13.97
C ALA A 4 3.47 7.23 13.38
N ASN A 5 2.75 6.25 13.92
CA ASN A 5 2.86 4.88 13.43
C ASN A 5 2.24 4.80 12.04
N THR A 6 3.07 4.93 11.00
CA THR A 6 2.65 4.81 9.61
C THR A 6 2.84 3.36 9.17
N LEU A 7 1.73 2.70 8.85
CA LEU A 7 1.73 1.34 8.31
C LEU A 7 1.72 1.42 6.78
N ARG A 8 2.64 0.71 6.12
CA ARG A 8 2.61 0.58 4.66
C ARG A 8 1.99 -0.77 4.29
N ILE A 9 0.95 -0.73 3.47
CA ILE A 9 0.14 -1.89 3.09
C ILE A 9 0.35 -2.16 1.61
N LEU A 10 0.71 -3.40 1.28
CA LEU A 10 0.86 -3.90 -0.08
C LEU A 10 -0.31 -4.81 -0.43
N GLY A 11 -1.08 -4.43 -1.44
CA GLY A 11 -2.04 -5.31 -2.11
C GLY A 11 -1.39 -5.97 -3.32
N ILE A 12 -1.67 -7.26 -3.52
CA ILE A 12 -1.19 -8.05 -4.67
C ILE A 12 -2.39 -8.68 -5.36
N ASP A 13 -2.44 -8.58 -6.69
CA ASP A 13 -3.42 -9.23 -7.56
C ASP A 13 -2.70 -10.15 -8.56
N PRO A 14 -2.50 -11.44 -8.21
CA PRO A 14 -1.69 -12.34 -9.01
C PRO A 14 -2.44 -12.83 -10.25
N GLY A 15 -1.79 -12.68 -11.41
CA GLY A 15 -2.23 -13.27 -12.68
C GLY A 15 -1.17 -14.21 -13.26
N LEU A 16 -1.56 -15.01 -14.26
CA LEU A 16 -0.67 -16.03 -14.85
C LEU A 16 0.56 -15.45 -15.57
N ARG A 17 0.47 -14.21 -16.07
CA ARG A 17 1.55 -13.54 -16.81
C ARG A 17 2.01 -12.23 -16.17
N VAL A 18 1.13 -11.61 -15.40
CA VAL A 18 1.25 -10.23 -14.91
C VAL A 18 0.63 -10.21 -13.52
N THR A 19 1.27 -9.54 -12.57
CA THR A 19 0.81 -9.44 -11.18
C THR A 19 0.62 -7.97 -10.83
N GLY A 20 -0.63 -7.59 -10.66
CA GLY A 20 -0.98 -6.26 -10.18
C GLY A 20 -0.46 -6.02 -8.76
N PHE A 21 -0.07 -4.78 -8.47
CA PHE A 21 0.22 -4.35 -7.11
C PHE A 21 -0.31 -2.95 -6.82
N GLY A 22 -0.59 -2.69 -5.55
CA GLY A 22 -0.94 -1.38 -5.02
C GLY A 22 -0.33 -1.17 -3.65
N ILE A 23 0.17 0.04 -3.39
CA ILE A 23 0.77 0.43 -2.11
C ILE A 23 -0.01 1.61 -1.56
N ILE A 24 -0.40 1.51 -0.30
CA ILE A 24 -0.96 2.62 0.47
C ILE A 24 -0.23 2.77 1.81
N GLU A 25 -0.22 3.97 2.33
CA GLU A 25 0.19 4.27 3.70
C GLU A 25 -1.03 4.57 4.55
N GLN A 26 -1.08 4.00 5.75
CA GLN A 26 -2.11 4.22 6.75
C GLN A 26 -1.51 4.93 7.96
N THR A 27 -2.09 6.07 8.31
CA THR A 27 -1.83 6.79 9.57
C THR A 27 -3.15 6.99 10.30
N GLY A 28 -3.45 6.14 11.28
CA GLY A 28 -4.76 6.10 11.92
C GLY A 28 -5.88 5.78 10.91
N PRO A 29 -6.92 6.62 10.79
CA PRO A 29 -7.99 6.42 9.80
C PRO A 29 -7.64 6.94 8.40
N HIS A 30 -6.54 7.67 8.24
CA HIS A 30 -6.16 8.28 6.98
C HIS A 30 -5.37 7.30 6.11
N LEU A 31 -5.74 7.21 4.84
CA LEU A 31 -5.06 6.43 3.82
C LEU A 31 -4.47 7.36 2.76
N VAL A 32 -3.25 7.07 2.33
CA VAL A 32 -2.54 7.81 1.29
C VAL A 32 -2.12 6.84 0.19
N TYR A 33 -2.44 7.17 -1.06
CA TYR A 33 -1.93 6.46 -2.22
C TYR A 33 -0.43 6.67 -2.36
N VAL A 34 0.32 5.59 -2.61
CA VAL A 34 1.77 5.65 -2.83
C VAL A 34 2.11 5.28 -4.26
N ALA A 35 1.71 4.09 -4.70
CA ALA A 35 2.03 3.58 -6.02
C ALA A 35 1.10 2.42 -6.41
N SER A 36 1.03 2.13 -7.70
CA SER A 36 0.35 0.95 -8.24
C SER A 36 0.96 0.56 -9.59
N GLY A 37 0.84 -0.70 -9.98
CA GLY A 37 1.32 -1.20 -11.27
C GLY A 37 0.80 -2.59 -11.60
N CYS A 38 1.24 -3.12 -12.75
CA CYS A 38 0.97 -4.46 -13.24
C CYS A 38 2.24 -5.12 -13.80
#